data_AF-A0A7H5F0R6-F1
#
_entry.id   AF-A0A7H5F0R6-F1
#
_cell.length_a   1.000
_cell.length_b   1.000
_cell.length_c   1.000
_cell.angle_alpha   90.00
_cell.angle_beta   90.00
_cell.angle_gamma   90.00
#
_symmetry.space_group_name_H-M   'P 1'
#
loop_
_entity.id
_entity.type
_entity.pdbx_description
1 polymer ?
#
loop_
_entity_poly.entity_id
_entity_poly.type
_entity_poly.pdbx_seq_one_letter_code
_entity_poly.pdbx_strand_id
1 'polypeptide(L)'
;MCKLLAFIISTLLSTTLIAQDAGVSLSQNESDFPTESLAAWDAAFPDQNVGFFHVYTDPVIDPNEVYLLRGQVIGGYETALLPNKIQRLANRMEATLYAAAAVRDGQGGKLYLVRMEGADQDRIEMFQIDDAVVKHVQTLAYRQCEGNDCRQIDSFLTDVDGDTEFEIMQIFRVQKDGETRRSNRVMYDYHERSGKWKKAKMVNAPWASTEFFDPTDDDQ
;
A
#
# COMPACT_ATOMS: atom_id res chain seq x y z
N MET A 1 75.71 9.96 -0.67
CA MET A 1 74.28 10.35 -0.71
C MET A 1 73.58 9.47 -1.74
N CYS A 2 72.33 9.06 -1.47
CA CYS A 2 71.49 8.09 -2.22
C CYS A 2 71.87 6.61 -2.07
N LYS A 3 70.97 5.65 -1.86
CA LYS A 3 69.52 5.62 -1.56
C LYS A 3 69.24 4.21 -1.03
N LEU A 4 68.60 4.10 0.14
CA LEU A 4 68.12 2.84 0.72
C LEU A 4 66.80 2.47 0.02
N LEU A 5 66.73 1.30 -0.64
CA LEU A 5 65.47 0.74 -1.14
C LEU A 5 64.83 -0.10 -0.02
N ALA A 6 63.67 0.35 0.47
CA ALA A 6 62.81 -0.45 1.34
C ALA A 6 61.78 -1.20 0.47
N PHE A 7 61.81 -2.52 0.55
CA PHE A 7 60.86 -3.42 -0.13
C PHE A 7 59.73 -3.73 0.86
N ILE A 8 58.55 -3.13 0.66
CA ILE A 8 57.36 -3.42 1.47
C ILE A 8 56.59 -4.54 0.77
N ILE A 9 56.61 -5.73 1.38
CA ILE A 9 55.79 -6.87 0.96
C ILE A 9 54.41 -6.69 1.58
N SER A 10 53.43 -6.35 0.74
CA SER A 10 52.01 -6.29 1.11
C SER A 10 51.39 -7.68 0.94
N THR A 11 51.09 -8.36 2.05
CA THR A 11 50.28 -9.59 2.06
C THR A 11 48.80 -9.23 2.00
N LEU A 12 48.18 -9.45 0.84
CA LEU A 12 46.73 -9.43 0.66
C LEU A 12 46.12 -10.66 1.35
N LEU A 13 45.40 -10.43 2.45
CA LEU A 13 44.57 -11.43 3.11
C LEU A 13 43.20 -11.44 2.41
N SER A 14 42.97 -12.41 1.52
CA SER A 14 41.66 -12.61 0.89
C SER A 14 40.73 -13.36 1.85
N THR A 15 39.86 -12.65 2.55
CA THR A 15 38.72 -13.25 3.25
C THR A 15 37.61 -13.51 2.26
N THR A 16 37.46 -14.76 1.83
CA THR A 16 36.24 -15.23 1.17
C THR A 16 35.12 -15.33 2.20
N LEU A 17 34.16 -14.40 2.14
CA LEU A 17 32.86 -14.59 2.81
C LEU A 17 32.10 -15.69 2.05
N ILE A 18 31.89 -16.83 2.69
CA ILE A 18 30.92 -17.82 2.25
C ILE A 18 29.56 -17.31 2.71
N ALA A 19 28.77 -16.77 1.78
CA ALA A 19 27.35 -16.52 2.02
C ALA A 19 26.66 -17.89 2.15
N GLN A 20 26.17 -18.21 3.36
CA GLN A 20 25.24 -19.30 3.55
C GLN A 20 23.90 -18.86 2.94
N ASP A 21 23.59 -19.42 1.77
CA ASP A 21 22.25 -19.40 1.21
C ASP A 21 21.36 -20.29 2.08
N ALA A 22 20.79 -19.70 3.13
CA ALA A 22 19.75 -20.31 3.93
C ALA A 22 18.46 -20.26 3.11
N GLY A 23 18.32 -21.21 2.20
CA GLY A 23 17.05 -21.56 1.57
C GLY A 23 16.08 -22.06 2.64
N VAL A 24 15.43 -21.13 3.33
CA VAL A 24 14.31 -21.43 4.22
C VAL A 24 13.11 -21.74 3.33
N SER A 25 12.87 -23.03 3.12
CA SER A 25 11.60 -23.53 2.61
C SER A 25 10.52 -23.28 3.68
N LEU A 26 9.89 -22.10 3.65
CA LEU A 26 8.72 -21.81 4.46
C LEU A 26 7.51 -22.57 3.89
N SER A 27 7.29 -23.76 4.44
CA SER A 27 5.99 -24.41 4.47
C SER A 27 5.05 -23.54 5.32
N GLN A 28 4.42 -22.54 4.70
CA GLN A 28 3.48 -21.63 5.36
C GLN A 28 2.21 -22.37 5.80
N ASN A 29 2.18 -22.80 7.07
CA ASN A 29 0.93 -22.85 7.81
C ASN A 29 0.59 -21.41 8.22
N GLU A 30 -0.57 -20.94 7.78
CA GLU A 30 -1.07 -19.55 7.86
C GLU A 30 -1.42 -19.10 9.29
N SER A 31 -0.97 -19.80 10.35
CA SER A 31 -1.66 -19.78 11.65
C SER A 31 -0.90 -19.29 12.88
N ASP A 32 0.33 -18.80 12.79
CA ASP A 32 0.92 -18.05 13.92
C ASP A 32 2.23 -17.38 13.47
N PHE A 33 2.17 -16.08 13.14
CA PHE A 33 3.39 -15.31 13.04
C PHE A 33 3.85 -14.94 14.45
N PRO A 34 5.16 -14.98 14.75
CA PRO A 34 5.66 -14.52 16.05
C PRO A 34 5.17 -13.09 16.34
N THR A 35 4.79 -12.81 17.59
CA THR A 35 4.31 -11.46 18.00
C THR A 35 5.29 -10.35 17.63
N GLU A 36 6.59 -10.64 17.64
CA GLU A 36 7.64 -9.72 17.20
C GLU A 36 7.53 -9.33 15.72
N SER A 37 7.07 -10.24 14.85
CA SER A 37 6.86 -9.96 13.42
C SER A 37 5.69 -8.99 13.20
N LEU A 38 4.62 -9.10 13.99
CA LEU A 38 3.49 -8.17 13.93
C LEU A 38 3.82 -6.80 14.52
N ALA A 39 4.68 -6.75 15.54
CA ALA A 39 5.17 -5.48 16.08
C ALA A 39 6.06 -4.76 15.06
N ALA A 40 6.92 -5.50 14.35
CA ALA A 40 7.74 -4.95 13.28
C ALA A 40 6.89 -4.51 12.08
N TRP A 41 5.82 -5.25 11.75
CA TRP A 41 4.80 -4.80 10.81
C TRP A 41 4.18 -3.48 11.25
N ASP A 42 3.63 -3.37 12.47
CA ASP A 42 3.00 -2.12 12.93
C ASP A 42 3.97 -0.93 12.90
N ALA A 43 5.21 -1.14 13.35
CA ALA A 43 6.26 -0.12 13.33
C ALA A 43 6.65 0.34 11.92
N ALA A 44 6.34 -0.46 10.89
CA ALA A 44 6.64 -0.10 9.52
C ALA A 44 5.67 0.95 8.95
N PHE A 45 4.51 1.19 9.57
CA PHE A 45 3.52 2.11 9.01
C PHE A 45 3.48 3.42 9.80
N PRO A 46 3.67 4.57 9.13
CA PRO A 46 3.51 5.86 9.80
C PRO A 46 2.02 6.07 10.15
N ASP A 47 1.74 6.40 11.41
CA ASP A 47 0.39 6.73 11.85
C ASP A 47 -0.10 8.02 11.15
N GLN A 48 -1.30 7.96 10.60
CA GLN A 48 -1.99 9.08 9.96
C GLN A 48 -3.30 9.36 10.69
N ASN A 49 -3.49 10.62 11.07
CA ASN A 49 -4.77 11.09 11.62
C ASN A 49 -5.63 11.60 10.46
N VAL A 50 -6.71 10.89 10.15
CA VAL A 50 -7.56 11.16 9.00
C VAL A 50 -8.88 11.74 9.47
N GLY A 51 -9.27 12.90 8.94
CA GLY A 51 -10.64 13.42 9.08
C GLY A 51 -11.40 13.29 7.75
N PHE A 52 -10.73 13.67 6.67
CA PHE A 52 -11.14 13.43 5.29
C PHE A 52 -9.88 13.11 4.49
N PHE A 53 -9.72 11.87 4.04
CA PHE A 53 -8.47 11.41 3.44
C PHE A 53 -8.70 10.79 2.06
N HIS A 54 -8.22 11.47 1.03
CA HIS A 54 -8.26 11.00 -0.36
C HIS A 54 -7.10 10.04 -0.60
N VAL A 55 -7.44 8.85 -1.06
CA VAL A 55 -6.53 7.76 -1.40
C VAL A 55 -6.64 7.53 -2.89
N TYR A 56 -5.57 7.87 -3.61
CA TYR A 56 -5.42 7.70 -5.04
C TYR A 56 -4.02 7.18 -5.35
N THR A 57 -3.86 6.56 -6.52
CA THR A 57 -2.56 6.14 -7.03
C THR A 57 -2.02 7.19 -7.98
N ASP A 58 -0.88 7.76 -7.63
CA ASP A 58 -0.10 8.60 -8.51
C ASP A 58 1.09 7.77 -9.08
N PRO A 59 1.15 7.57 -10.40
CA PRO A 59 2.23 6.83 -11.03
C PRO A 59 3.50 7.66 -11.29
N VAL A 60 3.46 8.99 -11.18
CA VAL A 60 4.62 9.85 -11.45
C VAL A 60 4.84 10.78 -10.26
N ILE A 61 5.21 10.19 -9.14
CA ILE A 61 5.49 10.96 -7.93
C ILE A 61 6.82 11.69 -8.12
N ASP A 62 6.80 13.03 -8.24
CA ASP A 62 8.03 13.82 -8.17
C ASP A 62 8.70 13.57 -6.80
N PRO A 63 10.00 13.19 -6.75
CA PRO A 63 10.71 12.99 -5.50
C PRO A 63 10.63 14.16 -4.51
N ASN A 64 10.40 15.37 -5.01
CA ASN A 64 10.29 16.60 -4.24
C ASN A 64 8.84 16.95 -3.84
N GLU A 65 7.85 16.26 -4.40
CA GLU A 65 6.45 16.46 -4.06
C GLU A 65 6.07 15.69 -2.78
N VAL A 66 5.19 16.30 -1.98
CA VAL A 66 4.66 15.66 -0.79
C VAL A 66 3.49 14.75 -1.17
N TYR A 67 3.82 13.50 -1.52
CA TYR A 67 2.82 12.46 -1.67
C TYR A 67 2.60 11.72 -0.34
N LEU A 68 1.44 11.94 0.28
CA LEU A 68 1.10 11.39 1.61
C LEU A 68 1.18 9.87 1.69
N LEU A 69 0.97 9.18 0.56
CA LEU A 69 0.94 7.72 0.48
C LEU A 69 2.23 7.12 -0.11
N ARG A 70 3.33 7.90 -0.14
CA ARG A 70 4.64 7.42 -0.62
C ARG A 70 5.12 6.21 0.18
N GLY A 71 5.03 6.29 1.50
CA GLY A 71 5.44 5.23 2.42
C GLY A 71 6.94 4.94 2.41
N GLN A 72 7.29 3.86 3.10
CA GLN A 72 8.63 3.28 3.08
C GLN A 72 8.61 1.89 2.45
N VAL A 73 9.66 1.54 1.70
CA VAL A 73 9.78 0.24 1.06
C VAL A 73 9.75 -0.88 2.12
N ILE A 74 8.94 -1.91 1.88
CA ILE A 74 8.87 -3.12 2.70
C ILE A 74 9.25 -4.35 1.86
N GLY A 75 9.85 -5.36 2.48
CA GLY A 75 10.35 -6.53 1.76
C GLY A 75 10.74 -7.69 2.67
N GLY A 76 10.79 -8.90 2.14
CA GLY A 76 11.17 -10.07 2.94
C GLY A 76 10.06 -10.46 3.93
N TYR A 77 10.24 -10.16 5.22
CA TYR A 77 9.34 -10.67 6.25
C TYR A 77 7.98 -9.96 6.26
N GLU A 78 7.92 -8.64 6.05
CA GLU A 78 6.66 -7.90 5.98
C GLU A 78 5.82 -8.39 4.79
N THR A 79 6.46 -8.62 3.65
CA THR A 79 5.80 -9.19 2.47
C THR A 79 5.25 -10.59 2.76
N ALA A 80 5.94 -11.39 3.56
CA ALA A 80 5.50 -12.73 3.94
C ALA A 80 4.27 -12.72 4.86
N LEU A 81 4.03 -11.62 5.60
CA LEU A 81 2.83 -11.43 6.42
C LEU A 81 1.57 -11.16 5.59
N LEU A 82 1.71 -10.63 4.37
CA LEU A 82 0.56 -10.34 3.51
C LEU A 82 -0.21 -11.61 3.14
N PRO A 83 -1.52 -11.54 2.89
CA PRO A 83 -2.28 -12.67 2.36
C PRO A 83 -1.66 -13.23 1.07
N ASN A 84 -1.66 -14.56 0.92
CA ASN A 84 -1.11 -15.26 -0.25
C ASN A 84 -1.60 -14.70 -1.60
N LYS A 85 -2.87 -14.32 -1.68
CA LYS A 85 -3.46 -13.71 -2.88
C LYS A 85 -2.77 -12.38 -3.25
N ILE A 86 -2.43 -11.58 -2.25
CA ILE A 86 -1.78 -10.29 -2.40
C ILE A 86 -0.30 -10.48 -2.76
N GLN A 87 0.41 -11.41 -2.11
CA GLN A 87 1.79 -11.75 -2.50
C GLN A 87 1.89 -12.15 -3.98
N ARG A 88 0.97 -13.02 -4.45
CA ARG A 88 0.91 -13.42 -5.86
C ARG A 88 0.57 -12.27 -6.80
N LEU A 89 -0.29 -11.35 -6.37
CA LEU A 89 -0.62 -10.14 -7.13
C LEU A 89 0.61 -9.26 -7.29
N ALA A 90 1.29 -8.94 -6.18
CA ALA A 90 2.52 -8.15 -6.18
C ALA A 90 3.61 -8.77 -7.07
N ASN A 91 3.83 -10.08 -6.96
CA ASN A 91 4.80 -10.79 -7.79
C ASN A 91 4.46 -10.73 -9.29
N ARG A 92 3.18 -10.85 -9.66
CA ARG A 92 2.76 -10.77 -11.07
C ARG A 92 2.97 -9.36 -11.64
N MET A 93 2.79 -8.35 -10.82
CA MET A 93 2.97 -6.94 -11.20
C MET A 93 4.43 -6.49 -11.12
N GLU A 94 5.33 -7.37 -10.67
CA GLU A 94 6.72 -7.04 -10.32
C GLU A 94 6.79 -5.83 -9.36
N ALA A 95 5.84 -5.77 -8.43
CA ALA A 95 5.59 -4.56 -7.67
C ALA A 95 6.60 -4.32 -6.53
N THR A 96 7.02 -3.06 -6.38
CA THR A 96 7.65 -2.59 -5.14
C THR A 96 6.56 -2.29 -4.12
N LEU A 97 6.70 -2.83 -2.92
CA LEU A 97 5.72 -2.66 -1.84
C LEU A 97 6.18 -1.58 -0.88
N TYR A 98 5.23 -0.74 -0.45
CA TYR A 98 5.48 0.32 0.51
C TYR A 98 4.46 0.25 1.65
N ALA A 99 4.95 0.37 2.89
CA ALA A 99 4.12 0.67 4.04
C ALA A 99 3.77 2.16 4.01
N ALA A 100 2.58 2.49 3.49
CA ALA A 100 2.19 3.86 3.18
C ALA A 100 1.67 4.61 4.41
N ALA A 101 0.75 3.99 5.15
CA ALA A 101 0.12 4.63 6.30
C ALA A 101 -0.57 3.61 7.20
N ALA A 102 -0.71 3.93 8.48
CA ALA A 102 -1.67 3.31 9.39
C ALA A 102 -2.74 4.35 9.78
N VAL A 103 -4.01 4.03 9.57
CA VAL A 103 -5.14 4.88 9.97
C VAL A 103 -5.92 4.19 11.08
N ARG A 104 -6.49 4.98 12.00
CA ARG A 104 -7.36 4.43 13.06
C ARG A 104 -8.73 4.12 12.48
N ASP A 105 -9.32 3.02 12.93
CA ASP A 105 -10.65 2.55 12.47
C ASP A 105 -11.83 3.17 13.25
N GLY A 106 -11.57 4.13 14.15
CA GLY A 106 -12.58 4.71 15.04
C GLY A 106 -12.82 3.93 16.34
N GLN A 107 -12.64 2.61 16.31
CA GLN A 107 -12.83 1.71 17.47
C GLN A 107 -11.55 1.43 18.27
N GLY A 108 -10.43 2.01 17.83
CA GLY A 108 -9.12 1.86 18.48
C GLY A 108 -8.20 0.84 17.81
N GLY A 109 -8.67 0.15 16.76
CA GLY A 109 -7.85 -0.65 15.88
C GLY A 109 -7.11 0.19 14.83
N LYS A 110 -6.30 -0.49 14.03
CA LYS A 110 -5.49 0.10 12.96
C LYS A 110 -5.76 -0.60 11.63
N LEU A 111 -5.91 0.21 10.59
CA LEU A 111 -5.96 -0.20 9.20
C LEU A 111 -4.66 0.21 8.52
N TYR A 112 -4.00 -0.73 7.87
CA TYR A 112 -2.70 -0.54 7.24
C TYR A 112 -2.87 -0.40 5.73
N LEU A 113 -2.34 0.66 5.16
CA LEU A 113 -2.36 0.93 3.73
C LEU A 113 -1.03 0.51 3.12
N VAL A 114 -1.06 -0.48 2.23
CA VAL A 114 0.11 -0.90 1.46
C VAL A 114 -0.03 -0.39 0.03
N ARG A 115 0.93 0.42 -0.39
CA ARG A 115 1.06 0.83 -1.80
C ARG A 115 1.87 -0.21 -2.55
N MET A 116 1.39 -0.58 -3.73
CA MET A 116 2.05 -1.48 -4.67
C MET A 116 2.31 -0.70 -5.93
N GLU A 117 3.58 -0.46 -6.21
CA GLU A 117 4.03 0.23 -7.42
C GLU A 117 4.50 -0.81 -8.42
N GLY A 118 3.67 -1.08 -9.44
CA GLY A 118 3.90 -2.12 -10.44
C GLY A 118 4.22 -1.54 -11.81
N ALA A 119 4.75 -2.37 -12.71
CA ALA A 119 5.16 -1.90 -14.04
C ALA A 119 3.99 -1.38 -14.90
N ASP A 120 2.83 -2.02 -14.75
CA ASP A 120 1.64 -1.84 -15.60
C ASP A 120 0.37 -1.52 -14.78
N GLN A 121 0.51 -1.45 -13.46
CA GLN A 121 -0.57 -1.10 -12.55
C GLN A 121 -0.02 -0.63 -11.21
N ASP A 122 -0.60 0.45 -10.68
CA ASP A 122 -0.38 0.88 -9.29
C ASP A 122 -1.64 0.62 -8.47
N ARG A 123 -1.45 0.31 -7.18
CA ARG A 123 -2.56 -0.01 -6.26
C ARG A 123 -2.26 0.42 -4.84
N ILE A 124 -3.32 0.71 -4.09
CA ILE A 124 -3.28 0.85 -2.63
C ILE A 124 -4.31 -0.08 -2.05
N GLU A 125 -3.84 -1.01 -1.22
CA GLU A 125 -4.63 -2.05 -0.59
C GLU A 125 -4.66 -1.82 0.92
N MET A 126 -5.82 -2.01 1.54
CA MET A 126 -6.04 -1.86 2.98
C MET A 126 -6.02 -3.23 3.66
N PHE A 127 -5.40 -3.28 4.84
CA PHE A 127 -5.27 -4.47 5.67
C PHE A 127 -5.64 -4.17 7.12
N GLN A 128 -5.98 -5.22 7.85
CA GLN A 128 -6.12 -5.19 9.30
C GLN A 128 -5.39 -6.39 9.90
N ILE A 129 -4.99 -6.30 11.16
CA ILE A 129 -4.53 -7.46 11.92
C ILE A 129 -5.71 -8.00 12.70
N ASP A 130 -6.02 -9.28 12.52
CA ASP A 130 -7.10 -9.98 13.22
C ASP A 130 -6.62 -11.38 13.59
N ASP A 131 -6.75 -11.74 14.87
CA ASP A 131 -6.21 -12.97 15.46
C ASP A 131 -4.75 -13.25 15.05
N ALA A 132 -3.88 -12.23 15.16
CA ALA A 132 -2.45 -12.31 14.79
C ALA A 132 -2.18 -12.57 13.29
N VAL A 133 -3.17 -12.37 12.42
CA VAL A 133 -3.04 -12.55 10.97
C VAL A 133 -3.35 -11.24 10.24
N VAL A 134 -2.50 -10.84 9.30
CA VAL A 134 -2.78 -9.71 8.40
C VAL A 134 -3.81 -10.15 7.36
N LYS A 135 -4.98 -9.51 7.39
CA LYS A 135 -6.10 -9.79 6.47
C LYS A 135 -6.28 -8.62 5.52
N HIS A 136 -6.52 -8.93 4.24
CA HIS A 136 -6.92 -7.92 3.25
C HIS A 136 -8.36 -7.51 3.50
N VAL A 137 -8.59 -6.20 3.49
CA VAL A 137 -9.86 -5.59 3.86
C VAL A 137 -10.55 -5.01 2.63
N GLN A 138 -9.84 -4.15 1.88
CA GLN A 138 -10.41 -3.43 0.75
C GLN A 138 -9.31 -2.94 -0.21
N THR A 139 -9.58 -2.90 -1.52
CA THR A 139 -8.77 -2.13 -2.46
C THR A 139 -9.24 -0.68 -2.43
N LEU A 140 -8.36 0.24 -2.03
CA LEU A 140 -8.69 1.66 -1.92
C LEU A 140 -8.43 2.43 -3.20
N ALA A 141 -7.30 2.17 -3.83
CA ALA A 141 -6.99 2.83 -5.08
C ALA A 141 -6.33 1.85 -6.05
N TYR A 142 -6.57 2.06 -7.33
CA TYR A 142 -5.68 1.53 -8.36
C TYR A 142 -5.80 2.35 -9.62
N ARG A 143 -4.75 2.30 -10.44
CA ARG A 143 -4.77 2.77 -11.82
C ARG A 143 -4.13 1.73 -12.71
N GLN A 144 -4.82 1.36 -13.78
CA GLN A 144 -4.33 0.42 -14.78
C GLN A 144 -4.71 0.95 -16.16
N CYS A 145 -3.72 1.16 -17.02
CA CYS A 145 -3.92 1.66 -18.37
C CYS A 145 -3.38 0.64 -19.39
N GLU A 146 -4.18 0.34 -20.40
CA GLU A 146 -3.81 -0.49 -21.55
C GLU A 146 -4.05 0.32 -22.82
N GLY A 147 -2.97 0.86 -23.39
CA GLY A 147 -3.08 1.85 -24.48
C GLY A 147 -3.82 3.11 -24.01
N ASN A 148 -4.92 3.45 -24.68
CA ASN A 148 -5.76 4.60 -24.35
C ASN A 148 -6.92 4.26 -23.40
N ASP A 149 -7.03 3.00 -22.96
CA ASP A 149 -8.09 2.54 -22.07
C ASP A 149 -7.55 2.48 -20.63
N CYS A 150 -8.07 3.33 -19.74
CA CYS A 150 -7.66 3.38 -18.34
C CYS A 150 -8.80 3.01 -17.40
N ARG A 151 -8.48 2.27 -16.34
CA ARG A 151 -9.38 1.95 -15.23
C ARG A 151 -8.77 2.47 -13.96
N GLN A 152 -9.54 3.24 -13.21
CA GLN A 152 -9.06 3.84 -11.97
C GLN A 152 -10.12 3.80 -10.87
N ILE A 153 -9.65 3.56 -9.65
CA ILE A 153 -10.43 3.74 -8.42
C ILE A 153 -9.69 4.72 -7.54
N ASP A 154 -10.45 5.66 -7.00
CA ASP A 154 -10.08 6.50 -5.89
C ASP A 154 -10.99 6.23 -4.72
N SER A 155 -10.47 6.38 -3.50
CA SER A 155 -11.27 6.31 -2.27
C SER A 155 -11.13 7.55 -1.43
N PHE A 156 -12.14 7.85 -0.65
CA PHE A 156 -12.08 8.79 0.46
C PHE A 156 -12.41 8.03 1.74
N LEU A 157 -11.56 8.19 2.76
CA LEU A 157 -11.82 7.74 4.11
C LEU A 157 -12.33 8.94 4.90
N THR A 158 -13.57 8.90 5.36
CA THR A 158 -14.21 10.03 6.06
C THR A 158 -15.33 9.52 6.94
N ASP A 159 -15.53 10.16 8.10
CA ASP A 159 -16.67 9.94 8.97
C ASP A 159 -17.82 10.83 8.46
N VAL A 160 -18.82 10.21 7.81
CA VAL A 160 -19.94 10.90 7.17
C VAL A 160 -21.10 11.09 8.13
N ASP A 161 -21.34 10.14 9.03
CA ASP A 161 -22.52 10.15 9.90
C ASP A 161 -22.25 10.60 11.35
N GLY A 162 -20.97 10.83 11.68
CA GLY A 162 -20.50 11.36 12.95
C GLY A 162 -20.36 10.30 14.05
N ASP A 163 -20.38 9.02 13.70
CA ASP A 163 -20.27 7.92 14.66
C ASP A 163 -18.82 7.57 15.06
N THR A 164 -17.85 8.33 14.54
CA THR A 164 -16.39 8.18 14.73
C THR A 164 -15.75 7.01 13.99
N GLU A 165 -16.53 6.18 13.30
CA GLU A 165 -16.05 5.22 12.32
C GLU A 165 -15.96 5.91 10.95
N PHE A 166 -14.98 5.52 10.13
CA PHE A 166 -14.86 6.10 8.79
C PHE A 166 -15.66 5.26 7.80
N GLU A 167 -16.37 5.89 6.86
CA GLU A 167 -16.82 5.24 5.64
C GLU A 167 -15.72 5.24 4.57
N ILE A 168 -15.84 4.29 3.64
CA ILE A 168 -15.06 4.30 2.39
C ILE A 168 -15.98 4.76 1.26
N MET A 169 -15.73 5.95 0.74
CA MET A 169 -16.38 6.45 -0.47
C MET A 169 -15.49 6.18 -1.67
N GLN A 170 -15.95 5.37 -2.63
CA GLN A 170 -15.18 5.03 -3.83
C GLN A 170 -15.79 5.63 -5.08
N ILE A 171 -14.91 6.15 -5.93
CA ILE A 171 -15.23 6.56 -7.30
C ILE A 171 -14.46 5.64 -8.23
N PHE A 172 -15.17 4.96 -9.13
CA PHE A 172 -14.59 4.14 -10.19
C PHE A 172 -14.79 4.83 -11.52
N ARG A 173 -13.72 5.03 -12.29
CA ARG A 173 -13.77 5.53 -13.66
C ARG A 173 -13.17 4.54 -14.65
N VAL A 174 -13.81 4.44 -15.81
CA VAL A 174 -13.23 3.86 -17.02
C VAL A 174 -13.13 4.97 -18.05
N GLN A 175 -11.91 5.25 -18.48
CA GLN A 175 -11.60 6.19 -19.55
C GLN A 175 -11.20 5.43 -20.82
N LYS A 176 -11.51 6.01 -21.97
CA LYS A 176 -11.12 5.53 -23.29
C LYS A 176 -10.85 6.71 -24.20
N ASP A 177 -9.66 6.76 -24.78
CA ASP A 177 -9.22 7.85 -25.66
C ASP A 177 -9.32 9.22 -24.96
N GLY A 178 -8.96 9.26 -23.66
CA GLY A 178 -9.05 10.46 -22.82
C GLY A 178 -10.46 10.82 -22.34
N GLU A 179 -11.51 10.13 -22.80
CA GLU A 179 -12.90 10.41 -22.41
C GLU A 179 -13.40 9.44 -21.34
N THR A 180 -14.09 9.95 -20.31
CA THR A 180 -14.77 9.10 -19.32
C THR A 180 -15.96 8.38 -19.96
N ARG A 181 -15.89 7.05 -20.08
CA ARG A 181 -16.98 6.20 -20.60
C ARG A 181 -17.92 5.72 -19.50
N ARG A 182 -17.38 5.51 -18.31
CA ARG A 182 -18.15 5.05 -17.16
C ARG A 182 -17.61 5.68 -15.90
N SER A 183 -18.50 6.20 -15.07
CA SER A 183 -18.21 6.63 -13.71
C SER A 183 -19.25 6.01 -12.77
N ASN A 184 -18.79 5.46 -11.66
CA ASN A 184 -19.67 4.90 -10.63
C ASN A 184 -19.19 5.31 -9.25
N ARG A 185 -20.13 5.66 -8.38
CA ARG A 185 -19.88 6.03 -6.98
C ARG A 185 -20.47 4.98 -6.07
N VAL A 186 -19.73 4.57 -5.05
CA VAL A 186 -20.17 3.58 -4.07
C VAL A 186 -19.67 4.00 -2.71
N MET A 187 -20.51 3.85 -1.69
CA MET A 187 -20.12 4.04 -0.30
C MET A 187 -20.13 2.69 0.42
N TYR A 188 -19.20 2.51 1.34
CA TYR A 188 -19.10 1.33 2.18
C TYR A 188 -19.05 1.73 3.65
N ASP A 189 -19.86 1.05 4.46
CA ASP A 189 -19.85 1.19 5.91
C ASP A 189 -19.15 -0.04 6.50
N TYR A 190 -18.42 0.16 7.60
CA TYR A 190 -17.84 -0.95 8.33
C TYR A 190 -18.94 -1.73 9.04
N HIS A 191 -18.91 -3.06 8.94
CA HIS A 191 -19.90 -3.89 9.58
C HIS A 191 -19.23 -4.80 10.61
N GLU A 192 -19.13 -4.28 11.84
CA GLU A 192 -18.45 -4.85 13.01
C GLU A 192 -18.68 -6.36 13.15
N ARG A 193 -19.93 -6.82 13.18
CA ARG A 193 -20.28 -8.25 13.35
C ARG A 193 -19.67 -9.19 12.30
N SER A 194 -19.32 -8.66 11.13
CA SER A 194 -18.72 -9.45 10.04
C SER A 194 -17.26 -9.12 9.77
N GLY A 195 -16.70 -8.09 10.42
CA GLY A 195 -15.37 -7.56 10.14
C GLY A 195 -15.16 -7.19 8.66
N LYS A 196 -16.22 -6.70 8.01
CA LYS A 196 -16.26 -6.48 6.55
C LYS A 196 -16.96 -5.19 6.20
N TRP A 197 -16.43 -4.51 5.19
CA TRP A 197 -17.06 -3.38 4.55
C TRP A 197 -18.23 -3.83 3.68
N LYS A 198 -19.37 -3.19 3.84
CA LYS A 198 -20.59 -3.50 3.07
C LYS A 198 -21.08 -2.26 2.37
N LYS A 199 -21.62 -2.45 1.16
CA LYS A 199 -22.22 -1.35 0.41
C LYS A 199 -23.34 -0.70 1.21
N ALA A 200 -23.25 0.60 1.32
CA ALA A 200 -24.14 1.44 2.08
C ALA A 200 -25.12 2.19 1.18
N LYS A 201 -26.11 2.82 1.80
CA LYS A 201 -26.99 3.76 1.09
C LYS A 201 -26.26 5.09 0.93
N MET A 202 -26.17 5.59 -0.28
CA MET A 202 -25.46 6.83 -0.63
C MET A 202 -26.11 8.13 -0.12
N VAL A 203 -27.07 8.06 0.81
CA VAL A 203 -28.02 9.16 1.10
C VAL A 203 -27.33 10.39 1.74
N ASN A 204 -26.17 10.21 2.38
CA ASN A 204 -25.47 11.29 3.10
C ASN A 204 -24.05 11.58 2.60
N ALA A 205 -23.56 10.88 1.58
CA ALA A 205 -22.19 11.06 1.13
C ALA A 205 -21.99 12.44 0.47
N PRO A 206 -20.95 13.21 0.85
CA PRO A 206 -20.68 14.55 0.33
C PRO A 206 -20.06 14.53 -1.08
N TRP A 207 -20.71 13.86 -2.03
CA TRP A 207 -20.20 13.66 -3.39
C TRP A 207 -19.95 14.94 -4.20
N ALA A 208 -20.52 16.07 -3.76
CA ALA A 208 -20.31 17.36 -4.39
C ALA A 208 -18.93 17.95 -4.07
N SER A 209 -18.29 17.53 -2.96
CA SER A 209 -16.95 17.97 -2.54
C SER A 209 -15.88 16.89 -2.73
N THR A 210 -16.20 15.79 -3.40
CA THR A 210 -15.23 14.72 -3.72
C THR A 210 -14.77 14.87 -5.17
N GLU A 211 -13.50 15.19 -5.35
CA GLU A 211 -12.86 15.36 -6.65
C GLU A 211 -12.01 14.12 -6.97
N PHE A 212 -12.23 13.56 -8.16
CA PHE A 212 -11.49 12.38 -8.61
C PHE A 212 -10.13 12.83 -9.12
N PHE A 213 -9.06 12.17 -8.69
CA PHE A 213 -7.71 12.47 -9.15
C PHE A 213 -7.60 12.24 -10.66
N ASP A 214 -7.21 13.28 -11.40
CA ASP A 214 -6.90 13.21 -12.81
C ASP A 214 -5.50 13.79 -13.06
N PRO A 215 -4.49 12.94 -13.34
CA PRO A 215 -3.11 13.40 -13.48
C PRO A 215 -2.89 14.36 -14.66
N THR A 216 -3.84 14.49 -15.60
CA THR A 216 -3.71 15.53 -16.65
C THR A 216 -4.11 16.92 -16.19
N ASP A 217 -5.02 17.00 -15.21
CA ASP A 217 -5.58 18.25 -14.71
C ASP A 217 -4.92 18.68 -13.39
N ASP A 218 -4.48 17.71 -12.58
CA ASP A 218 -3.95 17.95 -11.22
C ASP A 218 -2.43 18.21 -11.17
N ASP A 219 -1.66 17.84 -12.20
CA ASP A 219 -0.19 18.05 -12.30
C ASP A 219 0.18 19.38 -13.03
N GLN A 220 -0.77 20.30 -13.23
CA GLN A 220 -0.56 21.61 -13.90
C GLN A 220 -0.49 22.79 -12.92
#